data_AF-A0A7J9SJU9-F1
#
_entry.id   AF-A0A7J9SJU9-F1
#
_cell.length_a   1.000
_cell.length_b   1.000
_cell.length_c   1.000
_cell.angle_alpha   90.00
_cell.angle_beta   90.00
_cell.angle_gamma   90.00
#
_symmetry.space_group_name_H-M   'P 1'
#
loop_
_entity.id
_entity.type
_entity.pdbx_description
1 polymer ?
#
loop_
_entity_poly.entity_id
_entity_poly.type
_entity_poly.pdbx_seq_one_letter_code
_entity_poly.pdbx_strand_id
1 'polypeptide(L)'
;MEADRIEKFDSRVTEFVKDSAVSLSNREIDKGELQRFSYRLGILDDRAEIYELSLGELRELARILTDLVVNSPENPQTLDHIQYWAWTAAFASTTQQRLPRKLNSSMGDFLDLVALKVSTMRRAKILHLIMNKRVEDQEIPSDLLLFQLAASFDPLIFGNYLFVDRIASTMGFSVLEGLIATRCSDLDSETGELTADVDVTWYDGENQLNKGENPNIHKKIQIWREFGSSEEVGSIIDQINQLDRYNTDVLTGTFQGVESRVYEELGETNHLTRVIAKQRGDNIHASRSTRSIGTIVLNLCSLLIWDMILPDVFERDRKKVLNEVGSSSGIFHNYTPSDYLPVFRL
;
A
#
# COMPACT_ATOMS: atom_id res chain seq x y z
N MET A 1 -3.08 -15.09 22.50
CA MET A 1 -3.27 -15.82 21.23
C MET A 1 -3.23 -14.88 20.02
N GLU A 2 -3.54 -13.58 20.18
CA GLU A 2 -3.51 -12.57 19.10
C GLU A 2 -2.10 -12.17 18.64
N ALA A 3 -1.16 -11.88 19.56
CA ALA A 3 0.22 -11.49 19.21
C ALA A 3 0.96 -12.51 18.31
N ASP A 4 0.58 -13.78 18.40
CA ASP A 4 1.19 -14.89 17.68
C ASP A 4 0.89 -14.86 16.16
N ARG A 5 -0.19 -14.21 15.71
CA ARG A 5 -0.58 -14.19 14.27
C ARG A 5 0.25 -13.19 13.46
N ILE A 6 0.37 -11.94 13.94
CA ILE A 6 1.20 -10.92 13.30
C ILE A 6 2.68 -11.27 13.39
N GLU A 7 3.16 -11.79 14.52
CA GLU A 7 4.55 -12.22 14.66
C GLU A 7 4.90 -13.34 13.66
N LYS A 8 3.98 -14.28 13.44
CA LYS A 8 4.10 -15.30 12.38
C LYS A 8 4.04 -14.71 10.97
N PHE A 9 3.26 -13.66 10.75
CA PHE A 9 3.19 -12.97 9.46
C PHE A 9 4.48 -12.19 9.17
N ASP A 10 4.95 -11.41 10.13
CA ASP A 10 6.21 -10.66 10.06
C ASP A 10 7.41 -11.60 9.89
N SER A 11 7.40 -12.76 10.58
CA SER A 11 8.40 -13.82 10.38
C SER A 11 8.38 -14.38 8.96
N ARG A 12 7.19 -14.60 8.37
CA ARG A 12 7.05 -15.05 6.98
C ARG A 12 7.48 -14.00 5.97
N VAL A 13 7.21 -12.72 6.23
CA VAL A 13 7.74 -11.61 5.41
C VAL A 13 9.26 -11.56 5.50
N THR A 14 9.81 -11.70 6.69
CA THR A 14 11.25 -11.73 6.91
C THR A 14 11.90 -12.91 6.18
N GLU A 15 11.29 -14.10 6.24
CA GLU A 15 11.74 -15.29 5.50
C GLU A 15 11.66 -15.06 3.99
N PHE A 16 10.52 -14.55 3.48
CA PHE A 16 10.32 -14.23 2.07
C PHE A 16 11.35 -13.22 1.54
N VAL A 17 11.60 -12.14 2.30
CA VAL A 17 12.59 -11.12 1.95
C VAL A 17 14.00 -11.70 1.94
N LYS A 18 14.35 -12.54 2.93
CA LYS A 18 15.65 -13.24 2.97
C LYS A 18 15.82 -14.16 1.76
N ASP A 19 14.82 -14.98 1.48
CA ASP A 19 14.87 -15.92 0.36
C ASP A 19 14.95 -15.18 -0.99
N SER A 20 14.25 -14.05 -1.13
CA SER A 20 14.31 -13.19 -2.32
C SER A 20 15.69 -12.55 -2.51
N ALA A 21 16.34 -12.14 -1.41
CA ALA A 21 17.69 -11.57 -1.43
C ALA A 21 18.76 -12.63 -1.78
N VAL A 22 18.60 -13.87 -1.28
CA VAL A 22 19.52 -14.98 -1.56
C VAL A 22 19.43 -15.42 -3.02
N SER A 23 18.22 -15.52 -3.60
CA SER A 23 18.04 -15.95 -5.00
C SER A 23 18.72 -15.01 -6.01
N LEU A 24 18.82 -13.71 -5.70
CA LEU A 24 19.49 -12.73 -6.55
C LEU A 24 21.02 -12.78 -6.48
N SER A 25 21.59 -13.27 -5.38
CA SER A 25 23.04 -13.42 -5.21
C SER A 25 23.61 -14.61 -6.00
N ASN A 26 22.78 -15.64 -6.26
CA ASN A 26 23.13 -16.83 -7.03
C ASN A 26 22.48 -16.76 -8.42
N ARG A 27 23.23 -16.30 -9.42
CA ARG A 27 22.80 -16.07 -10.81
C ARG A 27 22.35 -17.30 -11.62
N GLU A 28 22.07 -18.43 -10.98
CA GLU A 28 21.40 -19.59 -11.57
C GLU A 28 20.16 -19.91 -10.73
N ILE A 29 19.13 -19.07 -10.84
CA ILE A 29 17.83 -19.37 -10.23
C ILE A 29 17.23 -20.54 -11.00
N ASP A 30 17.17 -21.71 -10.35
CA ASP A 30 16.42 -22.86 -10.85
C ASP A 30 14.97 -22.43 -11.04
N LYS A 31 14.42 -22.67 -12.23
CA LYS A 31 13.06 -22.27 -12.61
C LYS A 31 12.01 -22.87 -11.66
N GLY A 32 12.33 -23.96 -10.98
CA GLY A 32 11.50 -24.58 -9.95
C GLY A 32 11.40 -23.80 -8.63
N GLU A 33 12.39 -22.98 -8.26
CA GLU A 33 12.35 -22.19 -7.03
C GLU A 33 11.50 -20.92 -7.16
N LEU A 34 11.59 -20.24 -8.31
CA LEU A 34 10.67 -19.15 -8.67
C LEU A 34 9.19 -19.60 -8.67
N GLN A 35 8.96 -20.87 -9.00
CA GLN A 35 7.64 -21.51 -8.99
C GLN A 35 7.08 -21.73 -7.58
N ARG A 36 7.94 -22.13 -6.62
CA ARG A 36 7.54 -22.27 -5.20
C ARG A 36 7.27 -20.92 -4.54
N PHE A 37 8.00 -19.88 -4.96
CA PHE A 37 7.74 -18.49 -4.58
C PHE A 37 6.37 -17.99 -5.03
N SER A 38 5.96 -18.38 -6.24
CA SER A 38 4.75 -17.91 -6.90
C SER A 38 3.45 -18.59 -6.43
N TYR A 39 3.51 -19.75 -5.78
CA TYR A 39 2.31 -20.42 -5.22
C TYR A 39 2.05 -20.06 -3.74
N ARG A 40 2.99 -19.39 -3.06
CA ARG A 40 2.86 -18.88 -1.68
C ARG A 40 2.56 -17.37 -1.64
N LEU A 41 1.72 -16.88 -2.55
CA LEU A 41 1.45 -15.44 -2.75
C LEU A 41 0.39 -14.81 -1.84
N GLY A 42 -0.06 -15.55 -0.83
CA GLY A 42 -0.60 -14.99 0.42
C GLY A 42 0.44 -15.20 1.50
N ILE A 43 0.93 -14.11 2.10
CA ILE A 43 1.71 -14.18 3.34
C ILE A 43 0.72 -14.43 4.49
N LEU A 44 -0.57 -14.08 4.35
CA LEU A 44 -1.59 -14.61 5.24
C LEU A 44 -1.71 -16.13 5.02
N ASP A 45 -1.89 -16.90 6.09
CA ASP A 45 -2.07 -18.37 6.00
C ASP A 45 -3.23 -18.67 5.03
N ASP A 46 -3.19 -19.78 4.28
CA ASP A 46 -4.28 -20.22 3.39
C ASP A 46 -5.63 -20.34 4.14
N ARG A 47 -5.60 -20.31 5.47
CA ARG A 47 -6.73 -20.33 6.40
C ARG A 47 -7.05 -19.01 7.10
N ALA A 48 -6.16 -18.01 7.05
CA ALA A 48 -6.35 -16.73 7.73
C ALA A 48 -6.77 -15.67 6.71
N GLU A 49 -8.03 -15.28 6.76
CA GLU A 49 -8.54 -14.24 5.87
C GLU A 49 -8.34 -12.85 6.48
N ILE A 50 -8.08 -11.83 5.65
CA ILE A 50 -7.81 -10.48 6.14
C ILE A 50 -8.93 -9.89 7.00
N TYR A 51 -10.17 -10.36 6.79
CA TYR A 51 -11.33 -9.95 7.58
C TYR A 51 -11.30 -10.50 9.01
N GLU A 52 -10.42 -11.46 9.31
CA GLU A 52 -10.23 -12.02 10.65
C GLU A 52 -9.36 -11.14 11.54
N LEU A 53 -8.54 -10.27 10.93
CA LEU A 53 -7.62 -9.39 11.64
C LEU A 53 -8.37 -8.39 12.51
N SER A 54 -7.82 -8.12 13.69
CA SER A 54 -8.20 -7.01 14.56
C SER A 54 -7.76 -5.68 13.95
N LEU A 55 -8.28 -4.58 14.49
CA LEU A 55 -7.95 -3.23 14.02
C LEU A 55 -6.44 -2.93 14.16
N GLY A 56 -5.81 -3.34 15.26
CA GLY A 56 -4.36 -3.16 15.45
C GLY A 56 -3.54 -3.97 14.45
N GLU A 57 -3.95 -5.22 14.18
CA GLU A 57 -3.30 -6.06 13.16
C GLU A 57 -3.43 -5.47 11.75
N LEU A 58 -4.57 -4.84 11.42
CA LEU A 58 -4.77 -4.15 10.13
C LEU A 58 -3.88 -2.91 10.00
N ARG A 59 -3.66 -2.17 11.09
CA ARG A 59 -2.73 -1.02 11.12
C ARG A 59 -1.30 -1.50 10.91
N GLU A 60 -0.90 -2.54 11.63
CA GLU A 60 0.45 -3.12 11.55
C GLU A 60 0.72 -3.72 10.15
N LEU A 61 -0.30 -4.30 9.52
CA LEU A 61 -0.20 -4.84 8.16
C LEU A 61 0.25 -3.77 7.15
N ALA A 62 -0.09 -2.49 7.35
CA ALA A 62 0.39 -1.41 6.49
C ALA A 62 1.91 -1.29 6.48
N ARG A 63 2.57 -1.41 7.65
CA ARG A 63 4.03 -1.45 7.75
C ARG A 63 4.56 -2.67 7.03
N ILE A 64 4.02 -3.85 7.34
CA ILE A 64 4.60 -5.10 6.84
C ILE A 64 4.52 -5.16 5.31
N LEU A 65 3.41 -4.73 4.71
CA LEU A 65 3.27 -4.65 3.25
C LEU A 65 4.20 -3.59 2.65
N THR A 66 4.45 -2.49 3.36
CA THR A 66 5.43 -1.47 2.95
C THR A 66 6.85 -2.04 2.99
N ASP A 67 7.22 -2.73 4.08
CA ASP A 67 8.51 -3.37 4.25
C ASP A 67 8.75 -4.43 3.17
N LEU A 68 7.71 -5.17 2.77
CA LEU A 68 7.79 -6.13 1.67
C LEU A 68 8.17 -5.45 0.35
N VAL A 69 7.54 -4.32 0.03
CA VAL A 69 7.82 -3.56 -1.20
C VAL A 69 9.23 -2.97 -1.17
N VAL A 70 9.65 -2.44 -0.02
CA VAL A 70 10.92 -1.71 0.12
C VAL A 70 12.12 -2.64 0.24
N ASN A 71 11.96 -3.80 0.89
CA ASN A 71 13.05 -4.77 1.07
C ASN A 71 13.16 -5.83 -0.03
N SER A 72 12.24 -5.86 -0.98
CA SER A 72 12.29 -6.82 -2.08
C SER A 72 12.71 -6.11 -3.36
N PRO A 73 13.79 -6.54 -4.04
CA PRO A 73 14.23 -5.92 -5.28
C PRO A 73 13.12 -5.87 -6.34
N GLU A 74 12.30 -6.91 -6.43
CA GLU A 74 11.20 -6.99 -7.39
C GLU A 74 10.00 -6.07 -7.07
N ASN A 75 9.96 -5.46 -5.88
CA ASN A 75 8.88 -4.62 -5.38
C ASN A 75 7.50 -5.29 -5.57
N PRO A 76 7.28 -6.49 -5.01
CA PRO A 76 6.12 -7.30 -5.33
C PRO A 76 4.85 -6.66 -4.74
N GLN A 77 3.81 -6.59 -5.56
CA GLN A 77 2.44 -6.39 -5.10
C GLN A 77 1.77 -7.76 -5.01
N THR A 78 1.67 -8.30 -3.81
CA THR A 78 1.08 -9.62 -3.52
C THR A 78 -0.45 -9.58 -3.46
N LEU A 79 -1.08 -10.75 -3.30
CA LEU A 79 -2.52 -10.85 -3.07
C LEU A 79 -2.93 -10.15 -1.76
N ASP A 80 -2.06 -10.17 -0.74
CA ASP A 80 -2.32 -9.52 0.56
C ASP A 80 -2.50 -8.01 0.40
N HIS A 81 -1.74 -7.37 -0.49
CA HIS A 81 -1.93 -5.94 -0.81
C HIS A 81 -3.32 -5.66 -1.35
N ILE A 82 -3.76 -6.49 -2.30
CA ILE A 82 -5.07 -6.34 -2.95
C ILE A 82 -6.18 -6.56 -1.93
N GLN A 83 -6.06 -7.60 -1.10
CA GLN A 83 -7.00 -7.89 -0.03
C GLN A 83 -7.04 -6.74 0.99
N TYR A 84 -5.88 -6.20 1.38
CA TYR A 84 -5.75 -5.09 2.31
C TYR A 84 -6.42 -3.82 1.80
N TRP A 85 -6.15 -3.43 0.56
CA TRP A 85 -6.79 -2.25 -0.02
C TRP A 85 -8.29 -2.47 -0.21
N ALA A 86 -8.72 -3.63 -0.70
CA ALA A 86 -10.14 -3.94 -0.90
C ALA A 86 -10.91 -3.95 0.42
N TRP A 87 -10.33 -4.54 1.47
CA TRP A 87 -10.92 -4.55 2.80
C TRP A 87 -11.02 -3.14 3.39
N THR A 88 -9.95 -2.36 3.24
CA THR A 88 -9.95 -0.95 3.66
C THR A 88 -11.00 -0.14 2.91
N ALA A 89 -11.15 -0.35 1.59
CA ALA A 89 -12.18 0.29 0.77
C ALA A 89 -13.60 -0.09 1.20
N ALA A 90 -13.85 -1.35 1.57
CA ALA A 90 -15.16 -1.78 2.07
C ALA A 90 -15.53 -1.06 3.39
N PHE A 91 -14.56 -0.90 4.30
CA PHE A 91 -14.75 -0.13 5.53
C PHE A 91 -14.90 1.36 5.27
N ALA A 92 -14.04 1.92 4.41
CA ALA A 92 -14.12 3.31 3.99
C ALA A 92 -15.50 3.65 3.42
N SER A 93 -16.05 2.81 2.53
CA SER A 93 -17.38 3.01 1.94
C SER A 93 -18.49 2.98 3.00
N THR A 94 -18.39 2.04 3.96
CA THR A 94 -19.33 1.95 5.09
C THR A 94 -19.26 3.19 6.00
N THR A 95 -18.04 3.71 6.18
CA THR A 95 -17.75 4.85 7.06
C THR A 95 -18.13 6.17 6.39
N GLN A 96 -17.89 6.33 5.09
CA GLN A 96 -18.15 7.55 4.28
C GLN A 96 -19.60 8.04 4.43
N GLN A 97 -20.56 7.13 4.56
CA GLN A 97 -21.96 7.46 4.81
C GLN A 97 -22.20 8.30 6.07
N ARG A 98 -21.23 8.34 6.99
CA ARG A 98 -21.30 9.03 8.29
C ARG A 98 -20.33 10.21 8.40
N LEU A 99 -19.56 10.49 7.36
CA LEU A 99 -18.47 11.46 7.41
C LEU A 99 -18.89 12.84 6.85
N PRO A 100 -18.23 13.93 7.29
CA PRO A 100 -18.45 15.27 6.72
C PRO A 100 -18.20 15.28 5.21
N ARG A 101 -18.95 16.11 4.46
CA ARG A 101 -18.87 16.18 2.98
C ARG A 101 -17.45 16.31 2.40
N LYS A 102 -16.52 16.96 3.11
CA LYS A 102 -15.13 17.14 2.66
C LYS A 102 -14.34 15.84 2.70
N LEU A 103 -14.49 15.07 3.77
CA LEU A 103 -13.88 13.74 3.86
C LEU A 103 -14.42 12.81 2.77
N ASN A 104 -15.65 13.06 2.29
CA ASN A 104 -16.25 12.25 1.23
C ASN A 104 -15.54 12.40 -0.12
N SER A 105 -14.84 13.51 -0.43
CA SER A 105 -14.13 13.64 -1.71
C SER A 105 -12.83 12.83 -1.71
N SER A 106 -11.93 13.04 -0.76
CA SER A 106 -10.67 12.28 -0.68
C SER A 106 -10.91 10.80 -0.41
N MET A 107 -11.94 10.46 0.38
CA MET A 107 -12.36 9.07 0.55
C MET A 107 -12.93 8.50 -0.76
N GLY A 108 -13.71 9.27 -1.52
CA GLY A 108 -14.20 8.87 -2.84
C GLY A 108 -13.06 8.59 -3.82
N ASP A 109 -12.08 9.48 -3.90
CA ASP A 109 -10.89 9.32 -4.72
C ASP A 109 -10.09 8.08 -4.31
N PHE A 110 -9.96 7.80 -3.00
CA PHE A 110 -9.36 6.56 -2.51
C PHE A 110 -10.11 5.32 -3.01
N LEU A 111 -11.45 5.31 -2.89
CA LEU A 111 -12.27 4.19 -3.34
C LEU A 111 -12.11 3.95 -4.85
N ASP A 112 -12.08 5.01 -5.65
CA ASP A 112 -11.87 4.93 -7.09
C ASP A 112 -10.48 4.38 -7.44
N LEU A 113 -9.43 4.81 -6.72
CA LEU A 113 -8.08 4.29 -6.87
C LEU A 113 -8.00 2.79 -6.56
N VAL A 114 -8.60 2.35 -5.45
CA VAL A 114 -8.61 0.94 -5.06
C VAL A 114 -9.41 0.12 -6.08
N ALA A 115 -10.58 0.59 -6.52
CA ALA A 115 -11.40 -0.10 -7.52
C ALA A 115 -10.63 -0.28 -8.84
N LEU A 116 -9.91 0.76 -9.27
CA LEU A 116 -9.06 0.71 -10.46
C LEU A 116 -7.91 -0.30 -10.30
N LYS A 117 -7.25 -0.32 -9.13
CA LYS A 117 -6.17 -1.25 -8.81
C LYS A 117 -6.64 -2.70 -8.81
N VAL A 118 -7.69 -2.99 -8.06
CA VAL A 118 -8.27 -4.34 -7.91
C VAL A 118 -8.76 -4.86 -9.26
N SER A 119 -9.47 -4.04 -10.03
CA SER A 119 -9.99 -4.44 -11.35
C SER A 119 -8.88 -4.72 -12.36
N THR A 120 -7.81 -3.92 -12.35
CA THR A 120 -6.64 -4.14 -13.22
C THR A 120 -5.93 -5.44 -12.89
N MET A 121 -5.64 -5.69 -11.61
CA MET A 121 -5.03 -6.94 -11.16
C MET A 121 -5.89 -8.17 -11.50
N ARG A 122 -7.22 -8.05 -11.34
CA ARG A 122 -8.16 -9.11 -11.71
C ARG A 122 -8.11 -9.43 -13.20
N ARG A 123 -8.16 -8.42 -14.07
CA ARG A 123 -8.08 -8.60 -15.52
C ARG A 123 -6.78 -9.30 -15.89
N ALA A 124 -5.68 -8.87 -15.30
CA ALA A 124 -4.37 -9.47 -15.51
C ALA A 124 -4.39 -10.96 -15.10
N LYS A 125 -4.90 -11.30 -13.90
CA LYS A 125 -5.03 -12.70 -13.45
C LYS A 125 -5.90 -13.56 -14.37
N ILE A 126 -7.05 -13.04 -14.84
CA ILE A 126 -7.93 -13.77 -15.77
C ILE A 126 -7.20 -14.06 -17.09
N LEU A 127 -6.50 -13.06 -17.62
CA LEU A 127 -5.70 -13.22 -18.84
C LEU A 127 -4.63 -14.29 -18.66
N HIS A 128 -3.90 -14.25 -17.54
CA HIS A 128 -2.90 -15.27 -17.20
C HIS A 128 -3.52 -16.68 -17.17
N LEU A 129 -4.67 -16.86 -16.52
CA LEU A 129 -5.36 -18.16 -16.47
C LEU A 129 -5.83 -18.64 -17.86
N ILE A 130 -6.33 -17.73 -18.70
CA ILE A 130 -6.74 -18.05 -20.08
C ILE A 130 -5.52 -18.45 -20.93
N MET A 131 -4.39 -17.78 -20.73
CA MET A 131 -3.16 -18.03 -21.48
C MET A 131 -2.49 -19.34 -21.06
N ASN A 132 -2.43 -19.64 -19.76
CA ASN A 132 -1.86 -20.90 -19.27
C ASN A 132 -2.73 -22.11 -19.62
N LYS A 133 -4.05 -21.95 -19.76
CA LYS A 133 -4.92 -22.99 -20.35
C LYS A 133 -4.61 -23.32 -21.82
N ARG A 134 -3.80 -22.51 -22.51
CA ARG A 134 -3.34 -22.77 -23.89
C ARG A 134 -1.91 -23.31 -23.98
N VAL A 135 -1.19 -23.37 -22.86
CA VAL A 135 0.20 -23.82 -22.80
C VAL A 135 0.24 -25.00 -21.82
N GLU A 136 -0.22 -26.16 -22.26
CA GLU A 136 -0.32 -27.37 -21.41
C GLU A 136 1.04 -27.98 -21.00
N ASP A 137 2.19 -27.46 -21.48
CA ASP A 137 3.49 -28.11 -21.26
C ASP A 137 4.62 -27.20 -20.75
N GLN A 138 4.35 -25.96 -20.32
CA GLN A 138 5.39 -25.14 -19.68
C GLN A 138 4.87 -24.44 -18.42
N GLU A 139 5.37 -24.96 -17.31
CA GLU A 139 5.13 -24.52 -15.96
C GLU A 139 6.00 -23.26 -15.73
N ILE A 140 5.39 -22.07 -15.73
CA ILE A 140 6.10 -20.77 -15.67
C ILE A 140 5.54 -19.92 -14.49
N PRO A 141 6.37 -19.23 -13.68
CA PRO A 141 5.92 -18.45 -12.51
C PRO A 141 4.97 -17.29 -12.85
N SER A 142 3.95 -17.00 -12.04
CA SER A 142 2.79 -16.17 -12.44
C SER A 142 3.04 -14.66 -12.51
N ASP A 143 3.93 -14.11 -11.68
CA ASP A 143 3.92 -12.66 -11.40
C ASP A 143 4.94 -11.87 -12.24
N LEU A 144 6.14 -12.42 -12.42
CA LEU A 144 7.10 -11.91 -13.40
C LEU A 144 6.52 -12.03 -14.81
N LEU A 145 5.76 -13.11 -15.04
CA LEU A 145 5.08 -13.41 -16.29
C LEU A 145 3.85 -12.51 -16.50
N LEU A 146 3.15 -12.02 -15.48
CA LEU A 146 2.05 -11.05 -15.67
C LEU A 146 2.54 -9.71 -16.25
N PHE A 147 3.64 -9.19 -15.71
CA PHE A 147 4.29 -7.97 -16.20
C PHE A 147 4.96 -8.20 -17.56
N GLN A 148 5.69 -9.31 -17.73
CA GLN A 148 6.38 -9.65 -18.98
C GLN A 148 5.44 -10.13 -20.10
N LEU A 149 4.33 -10.84 -19.80
CA LEU A 149 3.28 -11.25 -20.77
C LEU A 149 2.44 -10.06 -21.19
N ALA A 150 2.03 -9.20 -20.26
CA ALA A 150 1.37 -7.97 -20.64
C ALA A 150 2.26 -7.20 -21.63
N ALA A 151 3.57 -7.08 -21.35
CA ALA A 151 4.52 -6.41 -22.23
C ALA A 151 4.72 -7.11 -23.58
N SER A 152 4.60 -8.45 -23.64
CA SER A 152 4.90 -9.25 -24.84
C SER A 152 3.69 -9.64 -25.71
N PHE A 153 2.46 -9.57 -25.18
CA PHE A 153 1.26 -9.97 -25.92
C PHE A 153 0.32 -8.81 -26.27
N ASP A 154 0.26 -7.77 -25.44
CA ASP A 154 -0.54 -6.58 -25.74
C ASP A 154 0.05 -5.32 -25.05
N PRO A 155 0.78 -4.47 -25.79
CA PRO A 155 1.29 -3.20 -25.29
C PRO A 155 0.22 -2.32 -24.61
N LEU A 156 -1.06 -2.48 -24.95
CA LEU A 156 -2.17 -1.76 -24.31
C LEU A 156 -2.46 -2.27 -22.90
N ILE A 157 -2.33 -3.58 -22.65
CA ILE A 157 -2.55 -4.17 -21.32
C ILE A 157 -1.38 -3.82 -20.39
N PHE A 158 -0.16 -3.87 -20.89
CA PHE A 158 1.02 -3.39 -20.16
C PHE A 158 0.96 -1.89 -19.89
N GLY A 159 0.56 -1.12 -20.91
CA GLY A 159 0.31 0.31 -20.80
C GLY A 159 -0.72 0.62 -19.72
N ASN A 160 -1.82 -0.14 -19.65
CA ASN A 160 -2.84 0.02 -18.62
C ASN A 160 -2.30 -0.32 -17.22
N TYR A 161 -1.46 -1.34 -17.08
CA TYR A 161 -0.86 -1.70 -15.78
C TYR A 161 0.03 -0.57 -15.24
N LEU A 162 0.97 -0.11 -16.07
CA LEU A 162 1.85 1.01 -15.74
C LEU A 162 1.07 2.32 -15.54
N PHE A 163 -0.01 2.52 -16.28
CA PHE A 163 -0.88 3.67 -16.14
C PHE A 163 -1.58 3.70 -14.78
N VAL A 164 -2.03 2.54 -14.28
CA VAL A 164 -2.69 2.44 -12.97
C VAL A 164 -1.70 2.63 -11.83
N ASP A 165 -0.47 2.13 -11.96
CA ASP A 165 0.64 2.48 -11.04
C ASP A 165 0.93 3.97 -11.04
N ARG A 166 0.99 4.60 -12.23
CA ARG A 166 1.21 6.04 -12.35
C ARG A 166 0.06 6.85 -11.74
N ILE A 167 -1.18 6.43 -11.94
CA ILE A 167 -2.34 7.05 -11.30
C ILE A 167 -2.21 6.94 -9.78
N ALA A 168 -1.93 5.74 -9.25
CA ALA A 168 -1.77 5.56 -7.81
C ALA A 168 -0.61 6.39 -7.23
N SER A 169 0.53 6.48 -7.93
CA SER A 169 1.68 7.28 -7.47
C SER A 169 1.46 8.78 -7.58
N THR A 170 0.55 9.25 -8.44
CA THR A 170 0.30 10.69 -8.65
C THR A 170 -0.90 11.16 -7.83
N MET A 171 -2.06 10.52 -8.00
CA MET A 171 -3.28 10.83 -7.26
C MET A 171 -3.20 10.37 -5.81
N GLY A 172 -2.50 9.27 -5.51
CA GLY A 172 -2.40 8.75 -4.16
C GLY A 172 -1.82 9.78 -3.17
N PHE A 173 -0.86 10.60 -3.60
CA PHE A 173 -0.34 11.68 -2.75
C PHE A 173 -1.42 12.71 -2.42
N SER A 174 -2.20 13.13 -3.41
CA SER A 174 -3.29 14.09 -3.20
C SER A 174 -4.38 13.51 -2.30
N VAL A 175 -4.69 12.22 -2.45
CA VAL A 175 -5.62 11.50 -1.55
C VAL A 175 -5.08 11.48 -0.14
N LEU A 176 -3.81 11.10 0.06
CA LEU A 176 -3.17 11.09 1.37
C LEU A 176 -3.16 12.48 2.01
N GLU A 177 -2.80 13.53 1.26
CA GLU A 177 -2.82 14.91 1.74
C GLU A 177 -4.23 15.34 2.19
N GLY A 178 -5.26 15.04 1.40
CA GLY A 178 -6.64 15.39 1.74
C GLY A 178 -7.18 14.62 2.95
N LEU A 179 -6.83 13.33 3.06
CA LEU A 179 -7.17 12.53 4.25
C LEU A 179 -6.46 13.08 5.50
N ILE A 180 -5.16 13.42 5.41
CA ILE A 180 -4.39 13.99 6.52
C ILE A 180 -4.98 15.33 6.95
N ALA A 181 -5.25 16.23 6.00
CA ALA A 181 -5.85 17.54 6.27
C ALA A 181 -7.25 17.45 6.87
N THR A 182 -7.99 16.37 6.61
CA THR A 182 -9.26 16.13 7.29
C THR A 182 -9.06 15.59 8.71
N ARG A 183 -8.05 14.73 8.91
CA ARG A 183 -7.80 14.08 10.20
C ARG A 183 -7.19 15.03 11.24
N CYS A 184 -6.31 15.93 10.81
CA CYS A 184 -5.50 16.79 11.67
C CYS A 184 -6.09 18.18 11.74
N SER A 185 -6.45 18.65 12.94
CA SER A 185 -7.02 19.99 13.14
C SER A 185 -6.06 21.14 12.81
N ASP A 186 -4.76 20.85 12.86
CA ASP A 186 -3.69 21.81 12.58
C ASP A 186 -3.56 22.12 11.08
N LEU A 187 -4.28 21.39 10.23
CA LEU A 187 -4.31 21.60 8.78
C LEU A 187 -5.72 22.01 8.34
N ASP A 188 -5.79 23.01 7.47
CA ASP A 188 -7.03 23.41 6.86
C ASP A 188 -7.49 22.33 5.88
N SER A 189 -8.71 21.85 6.07
CA SER A 189 -9.30 20.79 5.26
C SER A 189 -9.50 21.12 3.77
N GLU A 190 -9.42 22.39 3.35
CA GLU A 190 -9.58 22.82 1.96
C GLU A 190 -8.23 23.12 1.29
N THR A 191 -7.37 23.86 1.97
CA THR A 191 -6.09 24.31 1.40
C THR A 191 -4.92 23.40 1.76
N GLY A 192 -5.05 22.63 2.84
CA GLY A 192 -3.97 21.87 3.45
C GLY A 192 -2.91 22.75 4.12
N GLU A 193 -3.21 24.04 4.36
CA GLU A 193 -2.34 24.99 5.04
C GLU A 193 -2.46 24.87 6.56
N LEU A 194 -1.43 25.28 7.28
CA LEU A 194 -1.44 25.26 8.74
C LEU A 194 -2.43 26.27 9.32
N THR A 195 -3.26 25.82 10.27
CA THR A 195 -4.25 26.67 10.96
C THR A 195 -3.65 27.39 12.17
N ALA A 196 -2.54 26.87 12.70
CA ALA A 196 -1.75 27.40 13.81
C ALA A 196 -0.25 27.13 13.61
N ASP A 197 0.58 27.83 14.37
CA ASP A 197 2.01 27.51 14.43
C ASP A 197 2.19 26.16 15.14
N VAL A 198 3.01 25.27 14.58
CA VAL A 198 3.26 23.93 15.13
C VAL A 198 4.75 23.62 15.16
N ASP A 199 5.20 22.99 16.24
CA ASP A 199 6.58 22.52 16.38
C ASP A 199 6.65 21.03 16.08
N VAL A 200 7.52 20.63 15.15
CA VAL A 200 7.59 19.26 14.63
C VAL A 200 9.00 18.66 14.84
N THR A 201 9.09 17.36 15.16
CA THR A 201 10.30 16.69 15.66
C THR A 201 11.31 16.11 14.63
N TRP A 202 10.89 15.68 13.44
CA TRP A 202 11.71 15.12 12.34
C TRP A 202 12.52 16.16 11.51
N TYR A 203 12.73 17.39 12.00
CA TYR A 203 13.37 18.45 11.21
C TYR A 203 14.80 18.78 11.68
N ASP A 204 15.74 18.86 10.73
CA ASP A 204 17.16 19.19 10.99
C ASP A 204 17.43 20.72 11.04
N GLY A 205 16.39 21.54 11.26
CA GLY A 205 16.44 23.00 11.15
C GLY A 205 15.44 23.70 12.07
N GLU A 206 14.76 24.75 11.59
CA GLU A 206 13.64 25.35 12.33
C GLU A 206 12.49 24.35 12.43
N ASN A 207 12.32 23.78 13.63
CA ASN A 207 11.23 22.85 13.96
C ASN A 207 9.84 23.52 13.92
N GLN A 208 9.81 24.84 13.82
CA GLN A 208 8.58 25.61 13.81
C GLN A 208 8.05 25.77 12.39
N LEU A 209 6.83 25.31 12.15
CA LEU A 209 6.07 25.60 10.94
C LEU A 209 5.06 26.69 11.25
N ASN A 210 5.02 27.73 10.42
CA ASN A 210 4.16 28.89 10.70
C ASN A 210 2.75 28.71 10.12
N LYS A 211 1.78 29.33 10.79
CA LYS A 211 0.41 29.44 10.33
C LYS A 211 0.35 30.01 8.91
N GLY A 212 -0.49 29.40 8.07
CA GLY A 212 -0.67 29.77 6.67
C GLY A 212 0.37 29.17 5.72
N GLU A 213 1.40 28.46 6.22
CA GLU A 213 2.27 27.67 5.35
C GLU A 213 1.54 26.43 4.83
N ASN A 214 1.82 26.03 3.58
CA ASN A 214 1.36 24.76 3.01
C ASN A 214 2.50 23.72 3.07
N PRO A 215 2.55 22.85 4.11
CA PRO A 215 3.61 21.87 4.23
C PRO A 215 3.58 20.86 3.07
N ASN A 216 4.77 20.40 2.67
CA ASN A 216 4.88 19.29 1.74
C ASN A 216 4.40 17.97 2.37
N ILE A 217 4.23 16.91 1.57
CA ILE A 217 3.68 15.64 2.07
C ILE A 217 4.49 15.04 3.23
N HIS A 218 5.83 15.12 3.23
CA HIS A 218 6.63 14.62 4.35
C HIS A 218 6.27 15.33 5.66
N LYS A 219 6.19 16.67 5.64
CA LYS A 219 5.76 17.47 6.79
C LYS A 219 4.31 17.19 7.19
N LYS A 220 3.42 16.92 6.22
CA LYS A 220 2.02 16.53 6.51
C LYS A 220 1.94 15.16 7.20
N ILE A 221 2.73 14.18 6.78
CA ILE A 221 2.81 12.87 7.44
C ILE A 221 3.32 13.03 8.86
N GLN A 222 4.30 13.91 9.07
CA GLN A 222 4.82 14.22 10.39
C GLN A 222 3.76 14.87 11.30
N ILE A 223 3.01 15.86 10.78
CA ILE A 223 1.90 16.49 11.51
C ILE A 223 0.85 15.43 11.88
N TRP A 224 0.52 14.53 10.96
CA TRP A 224 -0.35 13.40 11.26
C TRP A 224 0.23 12.53 12.39
N ARG A 225 1.50 12.12 12.29
CA ARG A 225 2.17 11.32 13.33
C ARG A 225 2.13 11.99 14.70
N GLU A 226 2.40 13.29 14.79
CA GLU A 226 2.55 14.00 16.06
C GLU A 226 1.23 14.48 16.67
N PHE A 227 0.28 14.91 15.85
CA PHE A 227 -0.94 15.60 16.33
C PHE A 227 -2.24 14.90 15.92
N GLY A 228 -2.21 14.09 14.87
CA GLY A 228 -3.40 13.45 14.31
C GLY A 228 -3.56 11.96 14.65
N SER A 229 -2.46 11.27 14.94
CA SER A 229 -2.42 9.81 15.01
C SER A 229 -2.61 9.28 16.43
N SER A 230 -3.10 8.04 16.54
CA SER A 230 -2.99 7.28 17.78
C SER A 230 -1.52 6.88 18.05
N GLU A 231 -1.14 6.65 19.31
CA GLU A 231 0.23 6.27 19.69
C GLU A 231 0.74 5.03 18.92
N GLU A 232 -0.14 4.04 18.74
CA GLU A 232 0.11 2.85 17.92
C GLU A 232 0.46 3.21 16.47
N VAL A 233 -0.36 4.05 15.82
CA VAL A 233 -0.15 4.45 14.43
C VAL A 233 1.07 5.36 14.28
N GLY A 234 1.33 6.24 15.25
CA GLY A 234 2.54 7.05 15.29
C GLY A 234 3.80 6.18 15.32
N SER A 235 3.82 5.11 16.13
CA SER A 235 4.91 4.13 16.15
C SER A 235 5.06 3.40 14.82
N ILE A 236 3.97 2.98 14.19
CA ILE A 236 3.99 2.35 12.86
C ILE A 236 4.58 3.30 11.81
N ILE A 237 4.21 4.58 11.84
CA ILE A 237 4.75 5.60 10.95
C ILE A 237 6.25 5.80 11.19
N ASP A 238 6.69 5.88 12.45
CA ASP A 238 8.13 5.98 12.78
C ASP A 238 8.91 4.79 12.22
N GLN A 239 8.35 3.58 12.35
CA GLN A 239 8.96 2.36 11.83
C GLN A 239 9.06 2.33 10.31
N ILE A 240 8.02 2.75 9.59
CA ILE A 240 8.04 2.90 8.12
C ILE A 240 9.06 3.97 7.71
N ASN A 241 9.21 5.02 8.51
CA ASN A 241 10.05 6.15 8.16
C ASN A 241 11.56 5.90 8.37
N GLN A 242 11.94 4.92 9.19
CA GLN A 242 13.35 4.60 9.48
C GLN A 242 14.06 3.99 8.26
N LEU A 243 14.87 4.78 7.56
CA LEU A 243 15.48 4.39 6.29
C LEU A 243 16.58 3.31 6.47
N ASP A 244 17.33 3.35 7.57
CA ASP A 244 18.40 2.42 7.94
C ASP A 244 17.91 0.99 8.28
N ARG A 245 16.61 0.80 8.49
CA ARG A 245 16.00 -0.53 8.60
C ARG A 245 16.02 -1.30 7.28
N TYR A 246 16.12 -0.59 6.16
CA TYR A 246 16.01 -1.17 4.84
C TYR A 246 17.38 -1.40 4.22
N ASN A 247 17.50 -2.42 3.40
CA ASN A 247 18.73 -2.66 2.64
C ASN A 247 18.94 -1.55 1.60
N THR A 248 20.03 -0.78 1.73
CA THR A 248 20.33 0.37 0.86
C THR A 248 20.47 0.00 -0.63
N ASP A 249 21.04 -1.16 -0.94
CA ASP A 249 21.17 -1.62 -2.33
C ASP A 249 19.81 -1.94 -2.94
N VAL A 250 18.90 -2.52 -2.14
CA VAL A 250 17.52 -2.75 -2.55
C VAL A 250 16.79 -1.41 -2.72
N LEU A 251 16.87 -0.51 -1.73
CA LEU A 251 16.27 0.81 -1.77
C LEU A 251 16.63 1.61 -3.02
N THR A 252 17.92 1.65 -3.36
CA THR A 252 18.39 2.36 -4.57
C THR A 252 17.87 1.69 -5.85
N GLY A 253 17.78 0.36 -5.87
CA GLY A 253 17.12 -0.40 -6.94
C GLY A 253 15.60 -0.19 -7.02
N THR A 254 14.94 0.05 -5.90
CA THR A 254 13.50 0.30 -5.76
C THR A 254 13.13 1.72 -6.20
N PHE A 255 13.93 2.70 -5.79
CA PHE A 255 13.75 4.13 -6.09
C PHE A 255 14.75 4.59 -7.16
N GLN A 256 14.74 3.93 -8.33
CA GLN A 256 15.63 4.29 -9.44
C GLN A 256 15.51 5.77 -9.81
N GLY A 257 16.67 6.42 -10.01
CA GLY A 257 16.77 7.84 -10.35
C GLY A 257 16.83 8.81 -9.17
N VAL A 258 16.77 8.33 -7.92
CA VAL A 258 17.06 9.13 -6.72
C VAL A 258 18.06 8.48 -5.78
N GLU A 259 18.97 7.67 -6.33
CA GLU A 259 19.96 6.92 -5.56
C GLU A 259 20.79 7.84 -4.67
N SER A 260 21.24 8.98 -5.20
CA SER A 260 21.99 9.99 -4.43
C SER A 260 21.20 10.51 -3.23
N ARG A 261 19.86 10.60 -3.33
CA ARG A 261 18.99 11.05 -2.23
C ARG A 261 18.79 9.98 -1.18
N VAL A 262 18.76 8.71 -1.55
CA VAL A 262 18.74 7.62 -0.56
C VAL A 262 19.99 7.72 0.32
N TYR A 263 21.16 7.94 -0.27
CA TYR A 263 22.41 8.12 0.48
C TYR A 263 22.46 9.41 1.29
N GLU A 264 21.96 10.53 0.74
CA GLU A 264 21.85 11.81 1.45
C GLU A 264 20.96 11.68 2.68
N GLU A 265 19.75 11.14 2.53
CA GLU A 265 18.82 10.97 3.64
C GLU A 265 19.32 9.96 4.69
N LEU A 266 20.04 8.90 4.29
CA LEU A 266 20.70 8.00 5.26
C LEU A 266 21.78 8.71 6.11
N GLY A 267 22.42 9.74 5.55
CA GLY A 267 23.47 10.51 6.24
C GLY A 267 22.95 11.71 7.04
N GLU A 268 21.73 12.16 6.79
CA GLU A 268 21.13 13.34 7.40
C GLU A 268 20.00 12.97 8.39
N THR A 269 18.80 12.71 7.86
CA THR A 269 17.59 12.57 8.68
C THR A 269 17.19 11.13 8.99
N ASN A 270 17.65 10.17 8.19
CA ASN A 270 17.21 8.78 8.18
C ASN A 270 15.70 8.60 7.87
N HIS A 271 15.09 9.45 7.03
CA HIS A 271 13.64 9.44 6.76
C HIS A 271 13.24 8.97 5.35
N LEU A 272 12.64 7.78 5.24
CA LEU A 272 12.07 7.25 4.00
C LEU A 272 11.00 8.16 3.39
N THR A 273 10.17 8.79 4.21
CA THR A 273 9.09 9.65 3.72
C THR A 273 9.62 10.89 2.98
N ARG A 274 10.85 11.35 3.26
CA ARG A 274 11.51 12.42 2.48
C ARG A 274 11.91 11.94 1.09
N VAL A 275 12.47 10.73 0.99
CA VAL A 275 12.79 10.08 -0.28
C VAL A 275 11.53 9.94 -1.15
N ILE A 276 10.44 9.45 -0.56
CA ILE A 276 9.14 9.27 -1.25
C ILE A 276 8.52 10.61 -1.65
N ALA A 277 8.54 11.61 -0.76
CA ALA A 277 7.93 12.92 -1.02
C ALA A 277 8.52 13.61 -2.26
N LYS A 278 9.84 13.51 -2.43
CA LYS A 278 10.55 14.16 -3.55
C LYS A 278 10.29 13.47 -4.89
N GLN A 279 9.92 12.19 -4.87
CA GLN A 279 9.58 11.43 -6.07
C GLN A 279 8.24 11.84 -6.72
N ARG A 280 7.41 12.64 -6.04
CA ARG A 280 6.18 13.21 -6.62
C ARG A 280 6.43 14.01 -7.90
N GLY A 281 7.60 14.63 -8.04
CA GLY A 281 7.99 15.42 -9.23
C GLY A 281 8.79 14.66 -10.28
N ASP A 282 9.57 13.66 -9.88
CA ASP A 282 10.60 13.04 -10.73
C ASP A 282 10.09 11.77 -11.47
N ASN A 283 8.97 11.18 -11.02
CA ASN A 283 8.48 9.88 -11.48
C ASN A 283 7.68 9.84 -12.78
N ILE A 284 7.68 10.90 -13.60
CA ILE A 284 6.95 10.87 -14.88
C ILE A 284 7.54 9.79 -15.83
N HIS A 285 8.79 9.36 -15.63
CA HIS A 285 9.52 8.49 -16.58
C HIS A 285 10.00 7.11 -16.04
N ALA A 286 9.99 6.84 -14.73
CA ALA A 286 10.55 5.61 -14.15
C ALA A 286 9.47 4.62 -13.67
N SER A 287 9.16 3.61 -14.47
CA SER A 287 8.06 2.65 -14.22
C SER A 287 8.19 1.85 -12.91
N ARG A 288 9.41 1.46 -12.52
CA ARG A 288 9.65 0.65 -11.30
C ARG A 288 9.43 1.46 -10.01
N SER A 289 10.03 2.66 -9.95
CA SER A 289 9.85 3.60 -8.82
C SER A 289 8.38 4.02 -8.67
N THR A 290 7.71 4.26 -9.81
CA THR A 290 6.27 4.60 -9.86
C THR A 290 5.41 3.53 -9.17
N ARG A 291 5.64 2.25 -9.48
CA ARG A 291 4.90 1.13 -8.86
C ARG A 291 5.12 1.06 -7.35
N SER A 292 6.37 1.11 -6.91
CA SER A 292 6.70 1.04 -5.47
C SER A 292 6.05 2.19 -4.70
N ILE A 293 6.16 3.41 -5.22
CA ILE A 293 5.60 4.60 -4.56
C ILE A 293 4.08 4.56 -4.54
N GLY A 294 3.44 4.20 -5.65
CA GLY A 294 1.97 4.03 -5.66
C GLY A 294 1.51 3.01 -4.61
N THR A 295 2.27 1.93 -4.43
CA THR A 295 1.99 0.88 -3.42
C THR A 295 2.15 1.41 -2.00
N ILE A 296 3.28 2.05 -1.69
CA ILE A 296 3.57 2.60 -0.37
C ILE A 296 2.56 3.68 0.00
N VAL A 297 2.24 4.57 -0.94
CA VAL A 297 1.24 5.64 -0.72
C VAL A 297 -0.15 5.05 -0.49
N LEU A 298 -0.56 4.01 -1.22
CA LEU A 298 -1.84 3.32 -0.94
C LEU A 298 -1.85 2.64 0.43
N ASN A 299 -0.73 2.07 0.87
CA ASN A 299 -0.60 1.51 2.21
C ASN A 299 -0.73 2.59 3.29
N LEU A 300 -0.13 3.77 3.08
CA LEU A 300 -0.26 4.92 3.98
C LEU A 300 -1.68 5.48 4.02
N CYS A 301 -2.35 5.62 2.87
CA CYS A 301 -3.77 5.98 2.82
C CYS A 301 -4.62 4.99 3.62
N SER A 302 -4.33 3.69 3.45
CA SER A 302 -5.07 2.64 4.15
C SER A 302 -4.84 2.69 5.65
N LEU A 303 -3.59 2.88 6.10
CA LEU A 303 -3.23 3.07 7.51
C LEU A 303 -4.00 4.25 8.13
N LEU A 304 -4.05 5.38 7.42
CA LEU A 304 -4.78 6.56 7.87
C LEU A 304 -6.28 6.29 7.99
N ILE A 305 -6.89 5.56 7.06
CA ILE A 305 -8.30 5.17 7.16
C ILE A 305 -8.53 4.28 8.40
N TRP A 306 -7.63 3.33 8.69
CA TRP A 306 -7.72 2.52 9.91
C TRP A 306 -7.48 3.31 11.19
N ASP A 307 -6.66 4.35 11.15
CA ASP A 307 -6.46 5.29 12.27
C ASP A 307 -7.71 6.15 12.54
N MET A 308 -8.49 6.44 11.49
CA MET A 308 -9.76 7.17 11.59
C MET A 308 -10.91 6.34 12.16
N ILE A 309 -10.79 5.02 12.17
CA ILE A 309 -11.83 4.11 12.66
C ILE A 309 -11.61 3.85 14.15
N LEU A 310 -12.62 4.16 14.96
CA LEU A 310 -12.61 3.85 16.39
C LEU A 310 -12.82 2.34 16.63
N PRO A 311 -12.23 1.75 17.69
CA PRO A 311 -12.34 0.31 17.95
C PRO A 311 -13.79 -0.22 18.06
N ASP A 312 -14.69 0.53 18.69
CA ASP A 312 -16.11 0.18 18.83
C ASP A 312 -16.85 0.27 17.48
N VAL A 313 -16.48 1.25 16.65
CA VAL A 313 -16.97 1.41 15.28
C VAL A 313 -16.52 0.26 14.40
N PHE A 314 -15.26 -0.17 14.53
CA PHE A 314 -14.68 -1.28 13.80
C PHE A 314 -15.49 -2.58 14.01
N GLU A 315 -15.73 -2.99 15.26
CA GLU A 315 -16.43 -4.24 15.54
C GLU A 315 -17.89 -4.23 15.04
N ARG A 316 -18.56 -3.08 15.13
CA ARG A 316 -19.91 -2.90 14.59
C ARG A 316 -19.90 -3.00 13.06
N ASP A 317 -19.03 -2.25 12.41
CA ASP A 317 -19.01 -2.14 10.96
C ASP A 317 -18.43 -3.40 10.30
N ARG A 318 -17.53 -4.13 10.98
CA ARG A 318 -17.04 -5.44 10.56
C ARG A 318 -18.17 -6.43 10.33
N LYS A 319 -19.13 -6.53 11.27
CA LYS A 319 -20.31 -7.39 11.09
C LYS A 319 -21.15 -6.96 9.91
N LYS A 320 -21.31 -5.65 9.71
CA LYS A 320 -22.08 -5.10 8.58
C LYS A 320 -21.40 -5.44 7.25
N VAL A 321 -20.10 -5.15 7.12
CA VAL A 321 -19.30 -5.46 5.93
C VAL A 321 -19.34 -6.97 5.65
N LEU A 322 -19.12 -7.82 6.66
CA LEU A 322 -19.22 -9.28 6.52
C LEU A 322 -20.62 -9.73 6.10
N ASN A 323 -21.68 -9.10 6.60
CA ASN A 323 -23.04 -9.42 6.17
C ASN A 323 -23.34 -8.94 4.75
N GLU A 324 -22.81 -7.80 4.31
CA GLU A 324 -22.99 -7.31 2.93
C GLU A 324 -22.22 -8.17 1.93
N VAL A 325 -21.00 -8.58 2.31
CA VAL A 325 -20.21 -9.58 1.59
C VAL A 325 -20.97 -10.93 1.59
N GLY A 326 -21.37 -11.42 2.75
CA GLY A 326 -22.06 -12.71 2.92
C GLY A 326 -23.46 -12.77 2.29
N SER A 327 -24.27 -11.71 2.32
CA SER A 327 -25.65 -11.74 1.76
C SER A 327 -25.68 -11.79 0.24
N SER A 328 -24.53 -11.61 -0.40
CA SER A 328 -24.35 -11.85 -1.83
C SER A 328 -24.22 -13.36 -2.14
N SER A 329 -24.27 -14.25 -1.13
CA SER A 329 -24.05 -15.70 -1.18
C SER A 329 -25.16 -16.58 -1.75
N GLY A 330 -25.37 -16.46 -3.06
CA GLY A 330 -25.65 -17.62 -3.93
C GLY A 330 -24.41 -18.16 -4.66
N ILE A 331 -23.25 -17.51 -4.48
CA ILE A 331 -22.03 -17.71 -5.30
C ILE A 331 -20.77 -17.93 -4.43
N PHE A 332 -20.89 -18.12 -3.10
CA PHE A 332 -19.78 -17.85 -2.17
C PHE A 332 -18.97 -19.07 -1.72
N HIS A 333 -18.99 -20.18 -2.45
CA HIS A 333 -18.24 -21.38 -2.05
C HIS A 333 -16.88 -21.58 -2.73
N ASN A 334 -16.39 -20.64 -3.56
CA ASN A 334 -15.05 -20.73 -4.16
C ASN A 334 -14.52 -19.37 -4.69
N TYR A 335 -14.16 -18.38 -3.87
CA TYR A 335 -13.59 -17.11 -4.39
C TYR A 335 -12.62 -16.48 -3.38
N THR A 336 -11.33 -16.26 -3.66
CA THR A 336 -10.68 -15.25 -4.53
C THR A 336 -11.29 -13.83 -4.49
N PRO A 337 -10.49 -12.75 -4.65
CA PRO A 337 -10.95 -11.34 -4.59
C PRO A 337 -12.00 -10.89 -5.62
N SER A 338 -12.75 -11.78 -6.27
CA SER A 338 -13.74 -11.47 -7.31
C SER A 338 -15.03 -10.84 -6.78
N ASP A 339 -15.28 -10.88 -5.48
CA ASP A 339 -16.61 -10.61 -4.91
C ASP A 339 -16.69 -9.29 -4.10
N TYR A 340 -15.58 -8.56 -3.98
CA TYR A 340 -15.45 -7.33 -3.18
C TYR A 340 -15.95 -6.04 -3.87
N LEU A 341 -16.81 -6.13 -4.88
CA LEU A 341 -17.44 -4.95 -5.48
C LEU A 341 -18.97 -5.04 -5.49
N PRO A 342 -19.65 -4.86 -4.35
CA PRO A 342 -21.07 -4.53 -4.33
C PRO A 342 -21.28 -3.02 -4.10
N VAL A 343 -20.60 -2.11 -4.81
CA VAL A 343 -20.88 -0.65 -4.67
C VAL A 343 -20.89 0.17 -5.96
N PHE A 344 -20.32 -0.27 -7.07
CA PHE A 344 -20.39 0.49 -8.33
C PHE A 344 -21.48 -0.07 -9.27
N ARG A 345 -22.73 0.33 -9.03
CA ARG A 345 -23.72 0.43 -10.11
C ARG A 345 -23.55 1.82 -10.73
N LEU A 346 -23.03 1.88 -11.96
CA LEU A 346 -23.35 2.97 -12.88
C LEU A 346 -24.80 2.81 -13.36
#